data_AF-M7UTG2-F1
#
_entry.id   AF-M7UTG2-F1
#
_cell.length_a   1.000
_cell.length_b   1.000
_cell.length_c   1.000
_cell.angle_alpha   90.00
_cell.angle_beta   90.00
_cell.angle_gamma   90.00
#
_symmetry.space_group_name_H-M   'P 1'
#
loop_
_entity.id
_entity.type
_entity.pdbx_description
1 polymer ?
#
loop_
_entity_poly.entity_id
_entity_poly.type
_entity_poly.pdbx_seq_one_letter_code
_entity_poly.pdbx_strand_id
1 'polypeptide(L)'
;MASAILQSSVWLLFLVSCHLVASSTSSPQHEESVFANSYDYIIVGGGTSGLVVANRLSEDPTKTVLVIEHGLIDNSSLTLIPRLGLQYFPNNVKNWNYTSAPVETLLNTTFDVYIADVVGGSSLHNGMFADRGSKADYDAWGTLIGDDTWSWEGLYPYFIKSTTFTPPSEELRTHFDIRNNASGYGNGPIQISYPSVIFPDYRNQTLAAEDFGIEISDSPESGDAIGFCWVPQTLDPKTGFRSHSRVAYYDPIASRPNLHLITGHLVEKILFDNNLTATGVKFTSVQTNQTHIVSAKKEVILAAGAINTPKLLQLSGIGPKHPLEAAGVEVLLDAPAVGANFQDHPVTYLSWNVTNLAFPNDATIATNASYNASAWQEYITNHTGPYTQGTSPDAAFIPLSQLTSQSQEIIDQARAQNVSDYLPSIYLNNPALLKGYLAQRDIILDHFSQTDAAVIEIPIGTTGPGACAVEKPLSRGTITLSPSSPLSQPIINYHTISSPTDSLILTSCIHYIRTYYSSPLLSAYSPSENFPGPAAQTHDEILAALISARAIAPSFAHPSGTCALGKRELGGCVDRDLLVYGLRNVRVVDASVMPIIPATHLQLTVYAVAEKAADIIKGRAEN
;
A
#
# COMPACT_ATOMS: atom_id res chain seq x y z
N MET A 1 6.04 23.20 21.44
CA MET A 1 4.76 23.92 21.62
C MET A 1 4.99 25.38 22.07
N ALA A 2 5.52 26.23 21.19
CA ALA A 2 5.56 27.69 21.40
C ALA A 2 5.78 28.51 20.10
N SER A 3 5.45 27.96 18.92
CA SER A 3 5.51 28.70 17.64
C SER A 3 4.16 28.74 16.89
N ALA A 4 3.09 28.18 17.46
CA ALA A 4 1.84 27.91 16.77
C ALA A 4 0.78 29.04 16.80
N ILE A 5 1.11 30.25 17.28
CA ILE A 5 0.08 31.29 17.53
C ILE A 5 0.23 32.56 16.66
N LEU A 6 1.28 32.72 15.84
CA LEU A 6 1.45 33.92 15.01
C LEU A 6 1.23 33.75 13.49
N GLN A 7 0.82 32.59 13.00
CA GLN A 7 0.59 32.35 11.57
C GLN A 7 -0.86 32.52 11.10
N SER A 8 -1.82 32.87 11.96
CA SER A 8 -3.26 32.80 11.63
C SER A 8 -3.84 34.00 10.86
N SER A 9 -3.12 35.11 10.68
CA SER A 9 -3.70 36.36 10.17
C SER A 9 -3.42 36.69 8.70
N VAL A 10 -2.54 35.94 8.01
CA VAL A 10 -2.15 36.23 6.61
C VAL A 10 -2.80 35.27 5.59
N TRP A 11 -3.39 34.16 6.04
CA TRP A 11 -4.00 33.15 5.15
C TRP A 11 -5.43 33.46 4.67
N LEU A 12 -6.12 34.41 5.31
CA LEU A 12 -7.53 34.68 5.00
C LEU A 12 -7.75 35.36 3.62
N LEU A 13 -6.72 36.00 3.05
CA LEU A 13 -6.83 36.74 1.78
C LEU A 13 -6.57 35.88 0.52
N PHE A 14 -5.96 34.70 0.67
CA PHE A 14 -5.71 33.78 -0.46
C PHE A 14 -6.88 32.81 -0.72
N LEU A 15 -7.75 32.59 0.26
CA LEU A 15 -8.91 31.70 0.12
C LEU A 15 -10.03 32.30 -0.76
N VAL A 16 -10.06 33.62 -0.94
CA VAL A 16 -11.17 34.31 -1.60
C VAL A 16 -11.09 34.25 -3.14
N SER A 17 -9.94 33.93 -3.73
CA SER A 17 -9.75 33.91 -5.20
C SER A 17 -9.73 32.52 -5.83
N CYS A 18 -9.79 31.42 -5.05
CA CYS A 18 -9.83 30.04 -5.59
C CYS A 18 -11.22 29.40 -5.68
N HIS A 19 -12.30 30.15 -5.42
CA HIS A 19 -13.67 29.60 -5.33
C HIS A 19 -14.54 29.86 -6.58
N LEU A 20 -13.96 30.05 -7.77
CA LEU A 20 -14.71 30.25 -9.01
C LEU A 20 -14.08 29.51 -10.20
N VAL A 21 -14.05 28.18 -10.12
CA VAL A 21 -14.29 27.34 -11.29
C VAL A 21 -15.40 26.37 -10.90
N ALA A 22 -16.63 26.77 -11.21
CA ALA A 22 -17.76 25.86 -11.17
C ALA A 22 -17.55 24.78 -12.24
N SER A 23 -17.25 23.56 -11.81
CA SER A 23 -17.38 22.37 -12.65
C SER A 23 -18.68 21.67 -12.30
N SER A 24 -19.76 22.12 -12.94
CA SER A 24 -20.98 21.33 -13.07
C SER A 24 -20.69 20.11 -13.96
N THR A 25 -20.24 19.01 -13.35
CA THR A 25 -20.46 17.66 -13.90
C THR A 25 -20.84 16.75 -12.74
N SER A 26 -22.15 16.64 -12.50
CA SER A 26 -22.70 15.55 -11.70
C SER A 26 -22.40 14.25 -12.45
N SER A 27 -21.34 13.55 -12.05
CA SER A 27 -21.24 12.12 -12.37
C SER A 27 -22.45 11.44 -11.76
N PRO A 28 -23.13 10.51 -12.45
CA PRO A 28 -24.33 9.90 -11.92
C PRO A 28 -23.97 9.08 -10.68
N GLN A 29 -24.23 9.65 -9.51
CA GLN A 29 -24.50 8.85 -8.32
C GLN A 29 -25.83 8.17 -8.63
N HIS A 30 -25.83 6.85 -8.72
CA HIS A 30 -27.08 6.13 -8.73
C HIS A 30 -27.70 6.29 -7.34
N GLU A 31 -28.76 7.11 -7.25
CA GLU A 31 -29.58 7.21 -6.04
C GLU A 31 -30.04 5.80 -5.59
N GLU A 32 -30.32 5.63 -4.30
CA GLU A 32 -30.81 4.38 -3.69
C GLU A 32 -32.03 3.77 -4.43
N SER A 33 -32.69 4.54 -5.29
CA SER A 33 -33.84 4.15 -6.11
C SER A 33 -33.49 3.35 -7.40
N VAL A 34 -32.21 3.10 -7.73
CA VAL A 34 -31.80 2.64 -9.08
C VAL A 34 -31.15 1.24 -9.14
N PHE A 35 -30.90 0.54 -8.03
CA PHE A 35 -30.26 -0.79 -8.09
C PHE A 35 -31.27 -1.95 -8.10
N ALA A 36 -30.99 -2.98 -8.91
CA ALA A 36 -31.78 -4.21 -8.98
C ALA A 36 -31.67 -5.05 -7.70
N ASN A 37 -32.65 -5.93 -7.46
CA ASN A 37 -32.63 -6.85 -6.31
C ASN A 37 -31.57 -7.97 -6.43
N SER A 38 -30.96 -8.15 -7.61
CA SER A 38 -29.98 -9.21 -7.85
C SER A 38 -28.98 -8.83 -8.95
N TYR A 39 -27.73 -9.28 -8.79
CA TYR A 39 -26.63 -9.12 -9.74
C TYR A 39 -25.90 -10.43 -9.97
N ASP A 40 -25.19 -10.57 -11.08
CA ASP A 40 -24.30 -11.71 -11.28
C ASP A 40 -23.13 -11.63 -10.30
N TYR A 41 -22.51 -10.46 -10.20
CA TYR A 41 -21.40 -10.20 -9.31
C TYR A 41 -21.68 -9.03 -8.38
N ILE A 42 -21.39 -9.20 -7.10
CA ILE A 42 -21.37 -8.11 -6.11
C ILE A 42 -19.94 -7.93 -5.65
N ILE A 43 -19.41 -6.73 -5.81
CA ILE A 43 -18.06 -6.34 -5.37
C ILE A 43 -18.21 -5.45 -4.15
N VAL A 44 -17.56 -5.85 -3.06
CA VAL A 44 -17.56 -5.10 -1.79
C VAL A 44 -16.28 -4.30 -1.70
N GLY A 45 -16.39 -2.97 -1.86
CA GLY A 45 -15.29 -2.03 -1.93
C GLY A 45 -15.05 -1.54 -3.36
N GLY A 46 -15.28 -0.25 -3.61
CA GLY A 46 -14.93 0.49 -4.81
C GLY A 46 -13.50 1.04 -4.76
N GLY A 47 -12.56 0.25 -4.23
CA GLY A 47 -11.17 0.62 -4.03
C GLY A 47 -10.27 0.40 -5.25
N THR A 48 -8.97 0.24 -5.01
CA THR A 48 -7.96 0.00 -6.06
C THR A 48 -8.30 -1.24 -6.90
N SER A 49 -8.49 -2.39 -6.27
CA SER A 49 -8.79 -3.65 -6.98
C SER A 49 -10.26 -3.80 -7.36
N GLY A 50 -11.18 -3.34 -6.52
CA GLY A 50 -12.61 -3.52 -6.75
C GLY A 50 -13.08 -2.88 -8.06
N LEU A 51 -12.62 -1.66 -8.37
CA LEU A 51 -12.97 -0.98 -9.62
C LEU A 51 -12.32 -1.63 -10.86
N VAL A 52 -11.14 -2.23 -10.72
CA VAL A 52 -10.51 -3.01 -11.79
C VAL A 52 -11.38 -4.22 -12.14
N VAL A 53 -11.74 -5.02 -11.12
CA VAL A 53 -12.57 -6.21 -11.31
C VAL A 53 -13.95 -5.82 -11.85
N ALA A 54 -14.54 -4.74 -11.35
CA ALA A 54 -15.82 -4.23 -11.83
C ALA A 54 -15.79 -3.84 -13.31
N ASN A 55 -14.74 -3.12 -13.73
CA ASN A 55 -14.51 -2.78 -15.12
C ASN A 55 -14.41 -4.04 -15.98
N ARG A 56 -13.52 -4.97 -15.61
CA ARG A 56 -13.28 -6.16 -16.41
C ARG A 56 -14.52 -7.05 -16.51
N LEU A 57 -15.23 -7.31 -15.41
CA LEU A 57 -16.42 -8.17 -15.44
C LEU A 57 -17.58 -7.55 -16.22
N SER A 58 -17.73 -6.23 -16.20
CA SER A 58 -18.78 -5.53 -16.95
C SER A 58 -18.50 -5.37 -18.45
N GLU A 59 -17.32 -5.79 -18.95
CA GLU A 59 -17.03 -5.85 -20.39
C GLU A 59 -17.96 -6.85 -21.10
N ASP A 60 -18.43 -7.91 -20.42
CA ASP A 60 -19.49 -8.78 -20.91
C ASP A 60 -20.86 -8.13 -20.62
N PRO A 61 -21.58 -7.62 -21.65
CA PRO A 61 -22.86 -6.94 -21.46
C PRO A 61 -23.97 -7.86 -20.92
N THR A 62 -23.75 -9.18 -20.91
CA THR A 62 -24.69 -10.17 -20.34
C THR A 62 -24.53 -10.36 -18.84
N LYS A 63 -23.48 -9.79 -18.22
CA LYS A 63 -23.22 -9.89 -16.78
C LYS A 63 -23.50 -8.57 -16.09
N THR A 64 -24.25 -8.64 -15.01
CA THR A 64 -24.59 -7.50 -14.16
C THR A 64 -23.65 -7.43 -12.96
N VAL A 65 -23.08 -6.25 -12.71
CA VAL A 65 -22.10 -6.00 -11.65
C VAL A 65 -22.58 -4.87 -10.75
N LEU A 66 -22.58 -5.11 -9.44
CA LEU A 66 -22.80 -4.08 -8.42
C LEU A 66 -21.53 -3.88 -7.60
N VAL A 67 -21.04 -2.65 -7.51
CA VAL A 67 -19.99 -2.24 -6.59
C VAL A 67 -20.62 -1.47 -5.44
N ILE A 68 -20.35 -1.88 -4.20
CA ILE A 68 -20.82 -1.21 -3.00
C ILE A 68 -19.61 -0.62 -2.27
N GLU A 69 -19.56 0.70 -2.17
CA GLU A 69 -18.49 1.46 -1.52
C GLU A 69 -19.02 2.22 -0.30
N HIS A 70 -18.27 2.18 0.80
CA HIS A 70 -18.60 2.93 2.00
C HIS A 70 -18.36 4.43 1.78
N GLY A 71 -17.21 4.78 1.20
CA GLY A 71 -16.84 6.15 0.91
C GLY A 71 -17.68 6.79 -0.19
N LEU A 72 -17.49 8.11 -0.32
CA LEU A 72 -18.10 8.90 -1.40
C LEU A 72 -17.11 9.12 -2.54
N ILE A 73 -17.58 9.71 -3.64
CA ILE A 73 -16.72 10.24 -4.69
C ILE A 73 -16.05 11.52 -4.19
N ASP A 74 -14.74 11.64 -4.36
CA ASP A 74 -13.98 12.87 -4.09
C ASP A 74 -13.35 13.46 -5.35
N ASN A 75 -13.66 14.70 -5.66
CA ASN A 75 -13.11 15.47 -6.79
C ASN A 75 -12.27 16.66 -6.33
N SER A 76 -11.89 16.69 -5.06
CA SER A 76 -11.09 17.77 -4.49
C SER A 76 -9.74 17.90 -5.17
N SER A 77 -9.32 19.14 -5.43
CA SER A 77 -7.95 19.45 -5.84
C SER A 77 -6.92 19.00 -4.80
N LEU A 78 -7.31 18.94 -3.51
CA LEU A 78 -6.46 18.43 -2.43
C LEU A 78 -6.12 16.95 -2.58
N THR A 79 -6.78 16.24 -3.49
CA THR A 79 -6.62 14.81 -3.70
C THR A 79 -6.07 14.53 -5.10
N LEU A 80 -6.58 15.25 -6.10
CA LEU A 80 -6.19 15.10 -7.51
C LEU A 80 -4.85 15.74 -7.84
N ILE A 81 -4.51 16.88 -7.23
CA ILE A 81 -3.23 17.57 -7.46
C ILE A 81 -2.15 16.90 -6.60
N PRO A 82 -1.11 16.30 -7.19
CA PRO A 82 -0.12 15.48 -6.46
C PRO A 82 0.47 16.16 -5.22
N ARG A 83 0.99 17.39 -5.40
CA ARG A 83 1.64 18.13 -4.31
C ARG A 83 0.67 18.51 -3.19
N LEU A 84 -0.57 18.87 -3.52
CA LEU A 84 -1.59 19.20 -2.50
C LEU A 84 -1.99 17.95 -1.72
N GLY A 85 -2.11 16.81 -2.40
CA GLY A 85 -2.32 15.49 -1.79
C GLY A 85 -1.37 15.24 -0.64
N LEU A 86 -0.07 15.40 -0.89
CA LEU A 86 0.97 15.20 0.12
C LEU A 86 0.99 16.28 1.20
N GLN A 87 0.91 17.56 0.81
CA GLN A 87 1.10 18.67 1.74
C GLN A 87 0.05 18.69 2.85
N TYR A 88 -1.17 18.22 2.56
CA TYR A 88 -2.27 18.24 3.51
C TYR A 88 -2.58 16.87 4.13
N PHE A 89 -1.81 15.82 3.78
CA PHE A 89 -1.94 14.50 4.40
C PHE A 89 -1.59 14.54 5.90
N PRO A 90 -2.32 13.81 6.77
CA PRO A 90 -3.52 13.01 6.50
C PRO A 90 -4.83 13.81 6.59
N ASN A 91 -4.78 15.11 6.88
CA ASN A 91 -5.96 15.93 7.23
C ASN A 91 -6.92 16.21 6.07
N ASN A 92 -6.44 16.15 4.82
CA ASN A 92 -7.26 16.25 3.60
C ASN A 92 -7.91 14.92 3.19
N VAL A 93 -7.53 13.81 3.83
CA VAL A 93 -7.83 12.47 3.33
C VAL A 93 -9.15 11.95 3.91
N LYS A 94 -10.01 11.40 3.05
CA LYS A 94 -11.14 10.59 3.50
C LYS A 94 -10.61 9.21 3.89
N ASN A 95 -10.26 9.04 5.16
CA ASN A 95 -9.79 7.77 5.73
C ASN A 95 -10.82 7.19 6.68
N TRP A 96 -10.77 5.87 6.85
CA TRP A 96 -11.39 5.24 8.00
C TRP A 96 -10.77 5.81 9.27
N ASN A 97 -11.60 6.19 10.24
CA ASN A 97 -11.13 6.65 11.54
C ASN A 97 -10.77 5.45 12.43
N TYR A 98 -9.67 4.79 12.09
CA TYR A 98 -9.16 3.61 12.78
C TYR A 98 -7.86 3.89 13.51
N THR A 99 -7.70 3.21 14.63
CA THR A 99 -6.50 3.25 15.47
C THR A 99 -6.08 1.83 15.79
N SER A 100 -4.78 1.58 15.83
CA SER A 100 -4.23 0.28 16.21
C SER A 100 -4.54 -0.06 17.68
N ALA A 101 -4.51 -1.35 18.00
CA ALA A 101 -4.26 -1.79 19.36
C ALA A 101 -2.88 -1.26 19.84
N PRO A 102 -2.67 -1.13 21.16
CA PRO A 102 -1.36 -0.81 21.71
C PRO A 102 -0.29 -1.78 21.22
N VAL A 103 0.85 -1.24 20.75
CA VAL A 103 2.00 -2.05 20.33
C VAL A 103 2.99 -2.15 21.50
N GLU A 104 3.08 -3.34 22.10
CA GLU A 104 3.83 -3.58 23.35
C GLU A 104 5.31 -3.15 23.26
N THR A 105 5.97 -3.55 22.17
CA THR A 105 7.38 -3.22 21.86
C THR A 105 7.63 -1.74 21.62
N LEU A 106 6.58 -0.95 21.40
CA LEU A 106 6.63 0.50 21.16
C LEU A 106 5.97 1.29 22.29
N LEU A 107 6.28 0.92 23.54
CA LEU A 107 5.79 1.56 24.76
C LEU A 107 4.25 1.55 24.88
N ASN A 108 3.59 0.51 24.38
CA ASN A 108 2.13 0.42 24.30
C ASN A 108 1.49 1.62 23.57
N THR A 109 2.20 2.19 22.59
CA THR A 109 1.68 3.29 21.78
C THR A 109 0.63 2.75 20.80
N THR A 110 -0.41 3.53 20.58
CA THR A 110 -1.41 3.33 19.51
C THR A 110 -1.09 4.21 18.32
N PHE A 111 -1.38 3.73 17.12
CA PHE A 111 -1.07 4.43 15.87
C PHE A 111 -2.31 4.63 15.02
N ASP A 112 -2.39 5.75 14.32
CA ASP A 112 -3.41 5.98 13.30
C ASP A 112 -3.21 4.97 12.15
N VAL A 113 -4.31 4.51 11.58
CA VAL A 113 -4.29 3.54 10.48
C VAL A 113 -4.73 4.22 9.20
N TYR A 114 -3.82 4.30 8.24
CA TYR A 114 -4.04 5.01 6.98
C TYR A 114 -4.64 4.10 5.91
N ILE A 115 -5.97 3.97 5.93
CA ILE A 115 -6.73 3.32 4.85
C ILE A 115 -7.85 4.23 4.37
N ALA A 116 -7.98 4.35 3.05
CA ALA A 116 -8.92 5.28 2.46
C ALA A 116 -10.38 4.79 2.55
N ASP A 117 -11.27 5.76 2.67
CA ASP A 117 -12.73 5.63 2.70
C ASP A 117 -13.34 6.52 1.61
N VAL A 118 -13.12 6.11 0.36
CA VAL A 118 -13.43 6.90 -0.84
C VAL A 118 -13.50 6.00 -2.07
N VAL A 119 -14.29 6.37 -3.08
CA VAL A 119 -14.26 5.69 -4.39
C VAL A 119 -12.89 5.88 -5.04
N GLY A 120 -12.22 4.78 -5.36
CA GLY A 120 -10.82 4.71 -5.77
C GLY A 120 -9.92 4.12 -4.68
N GLY A 121 -10.40 4.09 -3.43
CA GLY A 121 -9.68 3.59 -2.26
C GLY A 121 -8.32 4.26 -2.10
N SER A 122 -7.35 3.52 -1.56
CA SER A 122 -6.04 4.09 -1.24
C SER A 122 -5.26 4.58 -2.45
N SER A 123 -5.57 4.13 -3.68
CA SER A 123 -4.93 4.68 -4.89
C SER A 123 -5.21 6.18 -5.11
N LEU A 124 -6.31 6.69 -4.56
CA LEU A 124 -6.67 8.10 -4.63
C LEU A 124 -5.89 8.96 -3.61
N HIS A 125 -5.31 8.36 -2.57
CA HIS A 125 -4.69 9.08 -1.45
C HIS A 125 -3.21 8.74 -1.21
N ASN A 126 -2.67 7.72 -1.87
CA ASN A 126 -1.30 7.24 -1.64
C ASN A 126 -0.22 8.25 -2.07
N GLY A 127 1.05 7.92 -1.80
CA GLY A 127 2.21 8.71 -2.21
C GLY A 127 2.51 8.73 -3.72
N MET A 128 1.71 8.03 -4.54
CA MET A 128 1.86 7.89 -6.00
C MET A 128 3.10 7.14 -6.48
N PHE A 129 3.95 6.65 -5.57
CA PHE A 129 5.17 5.90 -5.89
C PHE A 129 4.82 4.60 -6.65
N ALA A 130 5.29 4.48 -7.90
CA ALA A 130 4.80 3.47 -8.85
C ALA A 130 5.89 2.46 -9.25
N ASP A 131 6.42 1.77 -8.25
CA ASP A 131 7.39 0.69 -8.33
C ASP A 131 6.73 -0.69 -8.37
N ARG A 132 7.58 -1.71 -8.52
CA ARG A 132 7.26 -3.14 -8.45
C ARG A 132 8.35 -3.84 -7.65
N GLY A 133 8.03 -4.96 -7.02
CA GLY A 133 9.02 -5.78 -6.35
C GLY A 133 9.95 -6.49 -7.33
N SER A 134 11.00 -7.08 -6.79
CA SER A 134 11.90 -8.00 -7.50
C SER A 134 11.16 -9.28 -7.91
N LYS A 135 11.74 -10.07 -8.83
CA LYS A 135 11.17 -11.38 -9.20
C LYS A 135 11.01 -12.30 -7.99
N ALA A 136 12.03 -12.32 -7.11
CA ALA A 136 12.06 -13.12 -5.90
C ALA A 136 10.85 -12.86 -4.99
N ASP A 137 10.37 -11.60 -4.90
CA ASP A 137 9.20 -11.24 -4.11
C ASP A 137 7.94 -12.02 -4.48
N TYR A 138 7.71 -12.21 -5.79
CA TYR A 138 6.51 -12.86 -6.30
C TYR A 138 6.72 -14.36 -6.48
N ASP A 139 7.93 -14.82 -6.81
CA ASP A 139 8.26 -16.25 -6.87
C ASP A 139 8.10 -16.94 -5.49
N ALA A 140 8.29 -16.19 -4.40
CA ALA A 140 7.92 -16.61 -3.06
C ALA A 140 6.43 -16.97 -2.93
N TRP A 141 5.54 -16.24 -3.59
CA TRP A 141 4.10 -16.54 -3.59
C TRP A 141 3.83 -17.84 -4.35
N GLY A 142 4.48 -18.02 -5.50
CA GLY A 142 4.41 -19.26 -6.27
C GLY A 142 4.84 -20.48 -5.45
N THR A 143 5.92 -20.34 -4.68
CA THR A 143 6.43 -21.39 -3.78
C THR A 143 5.40 -21.79 -2.72
N LEU A 144 4.72 -20.83 -2.08
CA LEU A 144 3.71 -21.08 -1.04
C LEU A 144 2.43 -21.75 -1.58
N ILE A 145 2.10 -21.51 -2.84
CA ILE A 145 0.97 -22.13 -3.53
C ILE A 145 1.36 -23.48 -4.12
N GLY A 146 2.64 -23.64 -4.48
CA GLY A 146 3.20 -24.83 -5.11
C GLY A 146 3.12 -24.85 -6.64
N ASP A 147 2.92 -23.69 -7.28
CA ASP A 147 2.97 -23.52 -8.73
C ASP A 147 3.24 -22.05 -9.13
N ASP A 148 3.53 -21.82 -10.40
CA ASP A 148 3.95 -20.51 -10.91
C ASP A 148 2.77 -19.54 -11.16
N THR A 149 1.53 -19.88 -10.78
CA THR A 149 0.37 -19.02 -11.06
C THR A 149 0.56 -17.63 -10.47
N TRP A 150 1.13 -17.50 -9.28
CA TRP A 150 1.31 -16.18 -8.66
C TRP A 150 2.79 -15.80 -8.49
N SER A 151 3.67 -16.48 -9.23
CA SER A 151 5.07 -16.11 -9.43
C SER A 151 5.22 -14.78 -10.18
N TRP A 152 6.45 -14.29 -10.33
CA TRP A 152 6.75 -13.15 -11.20
C TRP A 152 6.21 -13.36 -12.62
N GLU A 153 6.50 -14.51 -13.24
CA GLU A 153 6.04 -14.82 -14.60
C GLU A 153 4.50 -14.88 -14.69
N GLY A 154 3.85 -15.32 -13.62
CA GLY A 154 2.39 -15.34 -13.51
C GLY A 154 1.76 -13.95 -13.41
N LEU A 155 2.46 -12.96 -12.86
CA LEU A 155 1.95 -11.62 -12.58
C LEU A 155 2.45 -10.54 -13.54
N TYR A 156 3.64 -10.68 -14.11
CA TYR A 156 4.27 -9.70 -14.99
C TYR A 156 3.40 -9.26 -16.18
N PRO A 157 2.68 -10.17 -16.88
CA PRO A 157 1.74 -9.75 -17.92
C PRO A 157 0.65 -8.80 -17.42
N TYR A 158 0.25 -8.92 -16.15
CA TYR A 158 -0.80 -8.10 -15.53
C TYR A 158 -0.28 -6.76 -15.00
N PHE A 159 0.98 -6.69 -14.61
CA PHE A 159 1.69 -5.42 -14.41
C PHE A 159 1.73 -4.61 -15.70
N ILE A 160 2.08 -5.25 -16.83
CA ILE A 160 2.05 -4.62 -18.16
C ILE A 160 0.63 -4.22 -18.56
N LYS A 161 -0.35 -5.13 -18.43
CA LYS A 161 -1.76 -4.90 -18.83
C LYS A 161 -2.40 -3.70 -18.12
N SER A 162 -2.03 -3.44 -16.88
CA SER A 162 -2.66 -2.40 -16.04
C SER A 162 -2.11 -1.00 -16.26
N THR A 163 -0.94 -0.85 -16.87
CA THR A 163 -0.19 0.42 -16.89
C THR A 163 0.16 0.90 -18.30
N THR A 164 0.20 2.22 -18.49
CA THR A 164 0.78 2.93 -19.63
C THR A 164 1.85 3.87 -19.12
N PHE A 165 3.06 3.78 -19.67
CA PHE A 165 4.17 4.65 -19.28
C PHE A 165 4.43 5.75 -20.30
N THR A 166 4.55 6.98 -19.81
CA THR A 166 5.05 8.12 -20.57
C THR A 166 6.45 8.47 -20.05
N PRO A 167 7.50 8.32 -20.88
CA PRO A 167 8.86 8.60 -20.46
C PRO A 167 9.05 10.09 -20.12
N PRO A 168 10.03 10.43 -19.25
CA PRO A 168 10.41 11.81 -19.03
C PRO A 168 10.97 12.43 -20.32
N SER A 169 11.10 13.75 -20.36
CA SER A 169 11.77 14.42 -21.48
C SER A 169 13.22 13.91 -21.60
N GLU A 170 13.76 13.93 -22.82
CA GLU A 170 15.14 13.51 -23.07
C GLU A 170 16.15 14.35 -22.26
N GLU A 171 15.81 15.62 -22.00
CA GLU A 171 16.58 16.51 -21.14
C GLU A 171 16.63 16.00 -19.70
N LEU A 172 15.48 15.71 -19.08
CA LEU A 172 15.43 15.17 -17.71
C LEU A 172 16.12 13.80 -17.64
N ARG A 173 15.83 12.92 -18.60
CA ARG A 173 16.42 11.59 -18.68
C ARG A 173 17.94 11.64 -18.69
N THR A 174 18.52 12.50 -19.55
CA THR A 174 19.97 12.65 -19.69
C THR A 174 20.59 13.37 -18.51
N HIS A 175 19.92 14.40 -17.97
CA HIS A 175 20.48 15.21 -16.89
C HIS A 175 20.63 14.39 -15.59
N PHE A 176 19.62 13.60 -15.26
CA PHE A 176 19.54 12.83 -14.02
C PHE A 176 19.96 11.36 -14.16
N ASP A 177 20.31 10.90 -15.37
CA ASP A 177 20.53 9.48 -15.69
C ASP A 177 19.36 8.60 -15.25
N ILE A 178 18.14 8.99 -15.63
CA ILE A 178 16.92 8.24 -15.28
C ILE A 178 16.89 6.96 -16.10
N ARG A 179 17.01 5.82 -15.42
CA ARG A 179 16.98 4.49 -16.04
C ARG A 179 15.63 3.83 -15.83
N ASN A 180 15.01 3.44 -16.94
CA ASN A 180 13.77 2.68 -17.01
C ASN A 180 13.68 2.01 -18.39
N ASN A 181 12.93 0.91 -18.47
CA ASN A 181 12.63 0.23 -19.72
C ASN A 181 11.13 0.29 -20.04
N ALA A 182 10.79 1.00 -21.12
CA ALA A 182 9.42 1.13 -21.59
C ALA A 182 8.74 -0.21 -21.91
N SER A 183 9.49 -1.28 -22.21
CA SER A 183 8.90 -2.61 -22.43
C SER A 183 8.31 -3.24 -21.16
N GLY A 184 8.65 -2.69 -19.99
CA GLY A 184 8.02 -3.07 -18.73
C GLY A 184 6.58 -2.59 -18.59
N TYR A 185 6.05 -1.82 -19.54
CA TYR A 185 4.71 -1.24 -19.49
C TYR A 185 3.90 -1.56 -20.75
N GLY A 186 2.58 -1.47 -20.64
CA GLY A 186 1.66 -1.76 -21.74
C GLY A 186 0.87 -0.52 -22.20
N ASN A 187 -0.37 -0.77 -22.62
CA ASN A 187 -1.35 0.27 -22.98
C ASN A 187 -2.53 0.25 -21.98
N GLY A 188 -2.21 0.02 -20.70
CA GLY A 188 -3.19 -0.11 -19.64
C GLY A 188 -3.78 1.20 -19.14
N PRO A 189 -4.87 1.17 -18.36
CA PRO A 189 -5.57 2.40 -17.95
C PRO A 189 -4.77 3.32 -17.02
N ILE A 190 -3.92 2.77 -16.15
CA ILE A 190 -3.16 3.56 -15.18
C ILE A 190 -2.02 4.29 -15.88
N GLN A 191 -1.99 5.61 -15.76
CA GLN A 191 -0.93 6.44 -16.32
C GLN A 191 0.25 6.52 -15.36
N ILE A 192 1.43 6.19 -15.87
CA ILE A 192 2.70 6.22 -15.17
C ILE A 192 3.60 7.25 -15.86
N SER A 193 4.12 8.22 -15.13
CA SER A 193 5.04 9.22 -15.67
C SER A 193 5.88 9.85 -14.56
N TYR A 194 6.96 10.53 -14.94
CA TYR A 194 7.70 11.38 -14.01
C TYR A 194 7.11 12.80 -13.99
N PRO A 195 7.22 13.52 -12.87
CA PRO A 195 6.97 14.96 -12.84
C PRO A 195 7.78 15.67 -13.92
N SER A 196 7.20 16.74 -14.46
CA SER A 196 7.87 17.58 -15.47
C SER A 196 9.06 18.38 -14.92
N VAL A 197 9.24 18.38 -13.59
CA VAL A 197 10.37 19.00 -12.89
C VAL A 197 10.90 18.03 -11.84
N ILE A 198 12.23 17.85 -11.85
CA ILE A 198 12.99 17.14 -10.81
C ILE A 198 14.01 18.14 -10.27
N PHE A 199 14.13 18.24 -8.94
CA PHE A 199 15.05 19.20 -8.32
C PHE A 199 16.52 18.80 -8.53
N PRO A 200 17.46 19.77 -8.67
CA PRO A 200 18.83 19.48 -9.06
C PRO A 200 19.59 18.55 -8.11
N ASP A 201 19.30 18.61 -6.80
CA ASP A 201 20.02 17.82 -5.78
C ASP A 201 19.81 16.31 -5.94
N TYR A 202 18.73 15.86 -6.59
CA TYR A 202 18.52 14.44 -6.91
C TYR A 202 19.69 13.84 -7.70
N ARG A 203 20.28 14.62 -8.62
CA ARG A 203 21.43 14.18 -9.41
C ARG A 203 22.64 13.92 -8.52
N ASN A 204 22.90 14.80 -7.56
CA ASN A 204 24.04 14.64 -6.66
C ASN A 204 23.85 13.46 -5.71
N GLN A 205 22.62 13.21 -5.28
CA GLN A 205 22.28 12.03 -4.46
C GLN A 205 22.41 10.74 -5.25
N THR A 206 21.98 10.72 -6.52
CA THR A 206 22.17 9.56 -7.42
C THR A 206 23.66 9.25 -7.61
N LEU A 207 24.50 10.27 -7.85
CA LEU A 207 25.95 10.09 -7.96
C LEU A 207 26.60 9.64 -6.65
N ALA A 208 26.12 10.15 -5.50
CA ALA A 208 26.59 9.72 -4.19
C ALA A 208 26.22 8.27 -3.88
N ALA A 209 25.03 7.82 -4.29
CA ALA A 209 24.61 6.43 -4.17
C ALA A 209 25.53 5.51 -5.00
N GLU A 210 25.80 5.86 -6.25
CA GLU A 210 26.70 5.09 -7.12
C GLU A 210 28.14 5.04 -6.58
N ASP A 211 28.70 6.18 -6.15
CA ASP A 211 30.04 6.27 -5.53
C ASP A 211 30.14 5.46 -4.22
N PHE A 212 29.05 5.43 -3.45
CA PHE A 212 28.96 4.62 -2.24
C PHE A 212 28.84 3.10 -2.53
N GLY A 213 28.54 2.72 -3.77
CA GLY A 213 28.39 1.33 -4.20
C GLY A 213 26.95 0.81 -4.20
N ILE A 214 25.96 1.70 -4.20
CA ILE A 214 24.56 1.33 -4.51
C ILE A 214 24.43 1.35 -6.03
N GLU A 215 24.29 0.17 -6.63
CA GLU A 215 24.09 0.05 -8.07
C GLU A 215 22.76 0.69 -8.49
N ILE A 216 22.77 1.41 -9.60
CA ILE A 216 21.56 1.99 -10.19
C ILE A 216 20.90 0.92 -11.05
N SER A 217 19.66 0.58 -10.74
CA SER A 217 18.88 -0.39 -11.53
C SER A 217 18.56 0.16 -12.91
N ASP A 218 18.80 -0.66 -13.93
CA ASP A 218 18.51 -0.29 -15.32
C ASP A 218 17.03 -0.49 -15.69
N SER A 219 16.32 -1.39 -14.99
CA SER A 219 14.94 -1.77 -15.31
C SER A 219 14.16 -2.26 -14.08
N PRO A 220 13.97 -1.42 -13.05
CA PRO A 220 13.32 -1.82 -11.81
C PRO A 220 11.89 -2.35 -12.03
N GLU A 221 11.17 -1.80 -13.01
CA GLU A 221 9.84 -2.26 -13.41
C GLU A 221 9.82 -3.68 -14.02
N SER A 222 10.97 -4.21 -14.44
CA SER A 222 11.10 -5.54 -15.04
C SER A 222 11.54 -6.60 -14.02
N GLY A 223 11.39 -6.30 -12.73
CA GLY A 223 11.66 -7.21 -11.61
C GLY A 223 13.12 -7.23 -11.18
N ASP A 224 13.91 -6.26 -11.63
CA ASP A 224 15.28 -5.99 -11.17
C ASP A 224 15.28 -4.80 -10.20
N ALA A 225 14.52 -4.95 -9.11
CA ALA A 225 14.18 -3.85 -8.21
C ALA A 225 15.14 -3.73 -7.01
N ILE A 226 16.43 -3.97 -7.23
CA ILE A 226 17.48 -3.89 -6.19
C ILE A 226 18.42 -2.73 -6.50
N GLY A 227 18.94 -2.09 -5.45
CA GLY A 227 19.79 -0.91 -5.56
C GLY A 227 18.98 0.38 -5.69
N PHE A 228 19.58 1.40 -6.28
CA PHE A 228 18.96 2.70 -6.49
C PHE A 228 18.00 2.61 -7.68
N CYS A 229 16.72 2.83 -7.40
CA CYS A 229 15.66 2.77 -8.39
C CYS A 229 15.10 4.17 -8.63
N TRP A 230 15.12 4.63 -9.87
CA TRP A 230 14.30 5.76 -10.28
C TRP A 230 12.85 5.30 -10.41
N VAL A 231 11.95 5.89 -9.64
CA VAL A 231 10.57 5.46 -9.56
C VAL A 231 9.62 6.52 -10.13
N PRO A 232 8.85 6.19 -11.18
CA PRO A 232 7.84 7.10 -11.70
C PRO A 232 6.64 7.18 -10.76
N GLN A 233 5.70 8.05 -11.09
CA GLN A 233 4.48 8.26 -10.33
C GLN A 233 3.25 7.78 -11.10
N THR A 234 2.19 7.40 -10.38
CA THR A 234 0.85 7.25 -10.97
C THR A 234 0.27 8.63 -11.31
N LEU A 235 0.83 9.27 -12.34
CA LEU A 235 0.58 10.63 -12.79
C LEU A 235 0.14 10.62 -14.24
N ASP A 236 -0.99 11.26 -14.55
CA ASP A 236 -1.40 11.52 -15.93
C ASP A 236 -0.64 12.76 -16.46
N PRO A 237 0.28 12.59 -17.41
CA PRO A 237 1.11 13.70 -17.92
C PRO A 237 0.31 14.71 -18.74
N LYS A 238 -0.93 14.40 -19.15
CA LYS A 238 -1.78 15.33 -19.91
C LYS A 238 -2.54 16.29 -19.00
N THR A 239 -2.98 15.80 -17.84
CA THR A 239 -3.81 16.56 -16.91
C THR A 239 -3.03 17.09 -15.72
N GLY A 240 -1.83 16.55 -15.45
CA GLY A 240 -1.05 16.88 -14.25
C GLY A 240 -1.75 16.43 -12.96
N PHE A 241 -2.72 15.51 -13.07
CA PHE A 241 -3.44 14.92 -11.96
C PHE A 241 -2.95 13.50 -11.68
N ARG A 242 -3.14 13.08 -10.44
CA ARG A 242 -3.01 11.70 -10.02
C ARG A 242 -3.84 10.77 -10.92
N SER A 243 -3.23 9.69 -11.38
CA SER A 243 -3.89 8.52 -11.96
C SER A 243 -4.23 7.53 -10.84
N HIS A 244 -5.50 7.16 -10.73
CA HIS A 244 -6.01 6.25 -9.69
C HIS A 244 -7.15 5.39 -10.21
N SER A 245 -7.60 4.39 -9.45
CA SER A 245 -8.46 3.34 -10.00
C SER A 245 -9.82 3.87 -10.47
N ARG A 246 -10.38 4.90 -9.83
CA ARG A 246 -11.65 5.50 -10.27
C ARG A 246 -11.53 6.17 -11.64
N VAL A 247 -10.61 7.11 -11.82
CA VAL A 247 -10.47 7.81 -13.12
C VAL A 247 -9.98 6.88 -14.23
N ALA A 248 -9.24 5.83 -13.89
CA ALA A 248 -8.70 4.89 -14.88
C ALA A 248 -9.69 3.77 -15.24
N TYR A 249 -10.39 3.19 -14.26
CA TYR A 249 -11.22 2.00 -14.46
C TYR A 249 -12.72 2.25 -14.33
N TYR A 250 -13.19 3.30 -13.66
CA TYR A 250 -14.63 3.53 -13.48
C TYR A 250 -15.17 4.66 -14.35
N ASP A 251 -14.62 5.88 -14.22
CA ASP A 251 -15.16 7.08 -14.88
C ASP A 251 -15.34 6.90 -16.41
N PRO A 252 -14.42 6.26 -17.17
CA PRO A 252 -14.57 6.04 -18.61
C PRO A 252 -15.71 5.09 -19.00
N ILE A 253 -16.19 4.26 -18.06
CA ILE A 253 -17.16 3.19 -18.29
C ILE A 253 -18.38 3.28 -17.37
N ALA A 254 -18.53 4.38 -16.63
CA ALA A 254 -19.64 4.62 -15.69
C ALA A 254 -21.03 4.63 -16.36
N SER A 255 -21.10 4.79 -17.68
CA SER A 255 -22.33 4.73 -18.45
C SER A 255 -22.75 3.31 -18.89
N ARG A 256 -21.96 2.28 -18.57
CA ARG A 256 -22.30 0.88 -18.88
C ARG A 256 -23.60 0.48 -18.15
N PRO A 257 -24.67 0.07 -18.85
CA PRO A 257 -25.97 -0.19 -18.21
C PRO A 257 -25.99 -1.44 -17.32
N ASN A 258 -24.96 -2.27 -17.40
CA ASN A 258 -24.80 -3.49 -16.61
C ASN A 258 -23.84 -3.32 -15.42
N LEU A 259 -23.32 -2.11 -15.19
CA LEU A 259 -22.46 -1.78 -14.06
C LEU A 259 -23.13 -0.72 -13.20
N HIS A 260 -23.25 -0.98 -11.91
CA HIS A 260 -23.75 0.00 -10.96
C HIS A 260 -22.75 0.17 -9.82
N LEU A 261 -22.45 1.42 -9.46
CA LEU A 261 -21.72 1.78 -8.27
C LEU A 261 -22.68 2.49 -7.30
N ILE A 262 -22.75 1.98 -6.08
CA ILE A 262 -23.43 2.65 -4.98
C ILE A 262 -22.39 3.07 -3.92
N THR A 263 -22.46 4.32 -3.49
CA THR A 263 -21.51 4.94 -2.55
C THR A 263 -22.21 5.27 -1.23
N GLY A 264 -21.47 5.50 -0.14
CA GLY A 264 -22.10 5.84 1.14
C GLY A 264 -22.82 4.64 1.78
N HIS A 265 -22.39 3.42 1.50
CA HIS A 265 -23.06 2.21 1.98
C HIS A 265 -22.07 1.23 2.61
N LEU A 266 -22.33 0.86 3.87
CA LEU A 266 -21.55 -0.15 4.58
C LEU A 266 -22.10 -1.54 4.30
N VAL A 267 -21.30 -2.43 3.70
CA VAL A 267 -21.63 -3.85 3.68
C VAL A 267 -21.38 -4.44 5.08
N GLU A 268 -22.43 -4.91 5.73
CA GLU A 268 -22.37 -5.43 7.10
C GLU A 268 -22.14 -6.94 7.15
N LYS A 269 -22.65 -7.67 6.15
CA LYS A 269 -22.66 -9.14 6.16
C LYS A 269 -22.80 -9.73 4.76
N ILE A 270 -22.08 -10.83 4.52
CA ILE A 270 -22.34 -11.76 3.42
C ILE A 270 -23.43 -12.75 3.87
N LEU A 271 -24.38 -13.02 2.98
CA LEU A 271 -25.47 -13.97 3.22
C LEU A 271 -25.10 -15.31 2.60
N PHE A 272 -25.35 -16.40 3.34
CA PHE A 272 -25.02 -17.76 2.93
C PHE A 272 -26.25 -18.66 2.95
N ASP A 273 -26.27 -19.66 2.06
CA ASP A 273 -27.16 -20.81 2.20
C ASP A 273 -26.60 -21.84 3.20
N ASN A 274 -27.33 -22.94 3.42
CA ASN A 274 -26.93 -24.02 4.33
C ASN A 274 -25.61 -24.72 3.93
N ASN A 275 -25.12 -24.46 2.72
CA ASN A 275 -23.93 -25.06 2.13
C ASN A 275 -22.74 -24.09 2.09
N LEU A 276 -22.85 -22.95 2.78
CA LEU A 276 -21.87 -21.85 2.77
C LEU A 276 -21.60 -21.30 1.36
N THR A 277 -22.61 -21.34 0.50
CA THR A 277 -22.61 -20.64 -0.78
C THR A 277 -23.11 -19.22 -0.57
N ALA A 278 -22.32 -18.22 -0.98
CA ALA A 278 -22.76 -16.83 -0.90
C ALA A 278 -23.96 -16.60 -1.83
N THR A 279 -25.04 -16.06 -1.27
CA THR A 279 -26.29 -15.76 -1.95
C THR A 279 -26.54 -14.27 -2.13
N GLY A 280 -25.74 -13.42 -1.49
CA GLY A 280 -25.90 -11.97 -1.54
C GLY A 280 -25.20 -11.27 -0.38
N VAL A 281 -25.51 -9.99 -0.21
CA VAL A 281 -25.00 -9.18 0.89
C VAL A 281 -26.10 -8.34 1.53
N LYS A 282 -25.94 -8.05 2.82
CA LYS A 282 -26.69 -7.06 3.58
C LYS A 282 -25.82 -5.83 3.75
N PHE A 283 -26.37 -4.65 3.43
CA PHE A 283 -25.65 -3.39 3.52
C PHE A 283 -26.58 -2.25 3.98
N THR A 284 -26.00 -1.20 4.55
CA THR A 284 -26.73 -0.10 5.18
C THR A 284 -26.21 1.24 4.68
N SER A 285 -27.13 2.14 4.33
CA SER A 285 -26.82 3.54 3.98
C SER A 285 -26.27 4.28 5.19
N VAL A 286 -25.10 4.90 5.06
CA VAL A 286 -24.47 5.65 6.15
C VAL A 286 -25.21 6.96 6.46
N GLN A 287 -26.05 7.43 5.53
CA GLN A 287 -26.81 8.67 5.68
C GLN A 287 -28.19 8.41 6.30
N THR A 288 -28.91 7.40 5.81
CA THR A 288 -30.31 7.16 6.20
C THR A 288 -30.46 6.06 7.25
N ASN A 289 -29.40 5.26 7.50
CA ASN A 289 -29.43 4.00 8.27
C ASN A 289 -30.42 2.97 7.69
N GLN A 290 -30.84 3.13 6.43
CA GLN A 290 -31.68 2.15 5.77
C GLN A 290 -30.86 0.93 5.35
N THR A 291 -31.33 -0.25 5.73
CA THR A 291 -30.72 -1.53 5.36
C THR A 291 -31.35 -2.10 4.09
N HIS A 292 -30.51 -2.64 3.23
CA HIS A 292 -30.87 -3.32 1.99
C HIS A 292 -30.25 -4.72 1.93
N ILE A 293 -30.90 -5.60 1.17
CA ILE A 293 -30.38 -6.92 0.81
C ILE A 293 -30.38 -7.03 -0.70
N VAL A 294 -29.27 -7.49 -1.26
CA VAL A 294 -29.12 -7.72 -2.70
C VAL A 294 -28.52 -9.10 -2.94
N SER A 295 -29.08 -9.83 -3.90
CA SER A 295 -28.68 -11.22 -4.19
C SER A 295 -27.53 -11.30 -5.20
N ALA A 296 -26.57 -12.20 -4.99
CA ALA A 296 -25.56 -12.60 -5.95
C ALA A 296 -26.02 -13.86 -6.68
N LYS A 297 -26.02 -13.86 -8.02
CA LYS A 297 -26.30 -15.05 -8.83
C LYS A 297 -25.06 -15.91 -9.06
N LYS A 298 -23.88 -15.29 -9.11
CA LYS A 298 -22.60 -15.97 -9.29
C LYS A 298 -21.71 -15.82 -8.08
N GLU A 299 -21.13 -14.65 -7.83
CA GLU A 299 -20.12 -14.49 -6.78
C GLU A 299 -20.24 -13.18 -6.00
N VAL A 300 -19.84 -13.23 -4.73
CA VAL A 300 -19.50 -12.05 -3.91
C VAL A 300 -17.98 -11.92 -3.88
N ILE A 301 -17.46 -10.77 -4.30
CA ILE A 301 -16.04 -10.50 -4.45
C ILE A 301 -15.64 -9.43 -3.44
N LEU A 302 -14.70 -9.75 -2.57
CA LEU A 302 -14.24 -8.87 -1.51
C LEU A 302 -13.02 -8.09 -1.99
N ALA A 303 -13.16 -6.77 -1.99
CA ALA A 303 -12.14 -5.79 -2.34
C ALA A 303 -12.11 -4.64 -1.32
N ALA A 304 -12.42 -4.95 -0.04
CA ALA A 304 -12.53 -3.98 1.04
C ALA A 304 -11.18 -3.59 1.66
N GLY A 305 -10.09 -4.18 1.16
CA GLY A 305 -8.72 -3.94 1.61
C GLY A 305 -8.33 -4.81 2.80
N ALA A 306 -7.03 -4.80 3.12
CA ALA A 306 -6.43 -5.72 4.09
C ALA A 306 -7.02 -5.66 5.50
N ILE A 307 -7.73 -4.60 5.87
CA ILE A 307 -8.32 -4.47 7.21
C ILE A 307 -9.81 -4.79 7.19
N ASN A 308 -10.56 -4.27 6.22
CA ASN A 308 -12.01 -4.43 6.21
C ASN A 308 -12.46 -5.76 5.58
N THR A 309 -11.67 -6.38 4.70
CA THR A 309 -11.97 -7.72 4.16
C THR A 309 -12.05 -8.80 5.26
N PRO A 310 -11.03 -9.00 6.12
CA PRO A 310 -11.14 -9.96 7.21
C PRO A 310 -12.23 -9.57 8.23
N LYS A 311 -12.44 -8.27 8.48
CA LYS A 311 -13.55 -7.79 9.33
C LYS A 311 -14.91 -8.24 8.77
N LEU A 312 -15.15 -8.07 7.47
CA LEU A 312 -16.42 -8.45 6.85
C LEU A 312 -16.63 -9.97 6.85
N LEU A 313 -15.59 -10.76 6.57
CA LEU A 313 -15.67 -12.22 6.70
C LEU A 313 -16.05 -12.61 8.13
N GLN A 314 -15.40 -12.00 9.13
CA GLN A 314 -15.69 -12.27 10.54
C GLN A 314 -17.11 -11.85 10.94
N LEU A 315 -17.58 -10.67 10.52
CA LEU A 315 -18.98 -10.24 10.71
C LEU A 315 -19.99 -11.21 10.08
N SER A 316 -19.56 -11.91 9.03
CA SER A 316 -20.34 -12.92 8.32
C SER A 316 -20.25 -14.31 8.95
N GLY A 317 -19.62 -14.45 10.12
CA GLY A 317 -19.47 -15.72 10.84
C GLY A 317 -18.32 -16.59 10.34
N ILE A 318 -17.41 -16.04 9.53
CA ILE A 318 -16.28 -16.73 8.93
C ILE A 318 -14.97 -16.17 9.51
N GLY A 319 -14.34 -16.91 10.41
CA GLY A 319 -13.12 -16.44 11.06
C GLY A 319 -12.69 -17.25 12.26
N PRO A 320 -11.69 -16.78 13.02
CA PRO A 320 -11.23 -17.49 14.21
C PRO A 320 -12.36 -17.60 15.23
N LYS A 321 -12.71 -18.84 15.60
CA LYS A 321 -13.87 -19.14 16.46
C LYS A 321 -13.96 -18.29 17.74
N HIS A 322 -12.87 -18.21 18.51
CA HIS A 322 -12.90 -17.53 19.81
C HIS A 322 -13.17 -16.01 19.68
N PRO A 323 -12.47 -15.24 18.82
CA PRO A 323 -12.84 -13.86 18.53
C PRO A 323 -14.30 -13.65 18.08
N LEU A 324 -14.86 -14.57 17.27
CA LEU A 324 -16.26 -14.48 16.86
C LEU A 324 -17.23 -14.68 18.02
N GLU A 325 -17.01 -15.73 18.82
CA GLU A 325 -17.81 -16.01 20.02
C GLU A 325 -17.75 -14.85 21.02
N ALA A 326 -16.55 -14.30 21.24
CA ALA A 326 -16.33 -13.16 22.12
C ALA A 326 -17.05 -11.89 21.64
N ALA A 327 -17.21 -11.71 20.33
CA ALA A 327 -17.94 -10.59 19.73
C ALA A 327 -19.45 -10.86 19.55
N GLY A 328 -19.95 -12.02 20.01
CA GLY A 328 -21.35 -12.40 19.88
C GLY A 328 -21.79 -12.71 18.44
N VAL A 329 -20.85 -13.06 17.57
CA VAL A 329 -21.13 -13.44 16.18
C VAL A 329 -21.24 -14.96 16.08
N GLU A 330 -22.32 -15.43 15.44
CA GLU A 330 -22.51 -16.85 15.15
C GLU A 330 -21.36 -17.39 14.27
N VAL A 331 -20.71 -18.46 14.72
CA VAL A 331 -19.63 -19.12 13.97
C VAL A 331 -20.23 -20.06 12.94
N LEU A 332 -20.23 -19.63 11.68
CA LEU A 332 -20.62 -20.47 10.53
C LEU A 332 -19.45 -21.33 10.04
N LEU A 333 -18.24 -20.79 10.11
CA LEU A 333 -16.99 -21.49 9.77
C LEU A 333 -15.84 -21.00 10.66
N ASP A 334 -15.22 -21.93 11.39
CA ASP A 334 -13.96 -21.68 12.07
C ASP A 334 -12.82 -21.61 11.02
N ALA A 335 -12.45 -20.38 10.68
CA ALA A 335 -11.46 -20.04 9.66
C ALA A 335 -10.35 -19.18 10.30
N PRO A 336 -9.41 -19.79 11.04
CA PRO A 336 -8.40 -19.03 11.80
C PRO A 336 -7.40 -18.28 10.92
N ALA A 337 -7.34 -18.56 9.62
CA ALA A 337 -6.56 -17.80 8.64
C ALA A 337 -7.13 -16.40 8.37
N VAL A 338 -8.42 -16.16 8.60
CA VAL A 338 -9.04 -14.85 8.37
C VAL A 338 -8.59 -13.85 9.43
N GLY A 339 -7.86 -12.83 9.00
CA GLY A 339 -7.29 -11.81 9.87
C GLY A 339 -5.96 -12.20 10.50
N ALA A 340 -5.45 -13.42 10.30
CA ALA A 340 -4.07 -13.78 10.63
C ALA A 340 -3.10 -13.20 9.58
N ASN A 341 -1.80 -13.40 9.76
CA ASN A 341 -0.75 -13.05 8.79
C ASN A 341 -0.71 -11.56 8.37
N PHE A 342 -1.22 -10.66 9.23
CA PHE A 342 -1.19 -9.22 8.97
C PHE A 342 0.27 -8.74 8.89
N GLN A 343 0.59 -8.06 7.79
CA GLN A 343 1.90 -7.51 7.48
C GLN A 343 1.75 -6.07 7.01
N ASP A 344 2.80 -5.28 7.23
CA ASP A 344 3.01 -3.93 6.72
C ASP A 344 4.53 -3.71 6.65
N HIS A 345 5.01 -2.56 6.19
CA HIS A 345 6.42 -2.17 6.29
C HIS A 345 6.63 -1.29 7.53
N PRO A 346 7.19 -1.81 8.64
CA PRO A 346 7.64 -0.97 9.74
C PRO A 346 8.69 0.02 9.26
N VAL A 347 8.53 1.29 9.61
CA VAL A 347 9.43 2.36 9.17
C VAL A 347 9.96 3.13 10.36
N THR A 348 11.23 3.51 10.30
CA THR A 348 11.79 4.50 11.22
C THR A 348 12.27 5.73 10.48
N TYR A 349 12.09 6.89 11.13
CA TYR A 349 12.51 8.18 10.59
C TYR A 349 13.77 8.67 11.29
N LEU A 350 14.73 9.11 10.49
CA LEU A 350 15.98 9.71 10.93
C LEU A 350 16.09 11.15 10.43
N SER A 351 16.97 11.94 11.03
CA SER A 351 17.11 13.35 10.68
C SER A 351 18.57 13.74 10.56
N TRP A 352 18.89 14.35 9.43
CA TRP A 352 20.18 14.97 9.15
C TRP A 352 19.95 16.44 8.79
N ASN A 353 20.81 17.30 9.31
CA ASN A 353 20.91 18.66 8.83
C ASN A 353 21.88 18.67 7.65
N VAL A 354 21.41 19.21 6.52
CA VAL A 354 22.22 19.44 5.31
C VAL A 354 22.14 20.91 4.92
N THR A 355 23.23 21.43 4.37
CA THR A 355 23.37 22.81 3.88
C THR A 355 23.74 22.82 2.40
N ASN A 356 23.78 24.00 1.77
CA ASN A 356 24.22 24.16 0.37
C ASN A 356 23.36 23.41 -0.67
N LEU A 357 22.08 23.18 -0.36
CA LEU A 357 21.11 22.67 -1.34
C LEU A 357 20.96 23.66 -2.51
N ALA A 358 20.70 23.12 -3.70
CA ALA A 358 20.46 23.90 -4.89
C ALA A 358 19.18 24.77 -4.75
N PHE A 359 19.10 25.82 -5.56
CA PHE A 359 17.87 26.61 -5.72
C PHE A 359 17.33 26.41 -7.15
N PRO A 360 16.04 26.05 -7.32
CA PRO A 360 15.10 25.64 -6.28
C PRO A 360 15.37 24.21 -5.75
N ASN A 361 14.83 23.90 -4.58
CA ASN A 361 14.80 22.57 -3.95
C ASN A 361 13.40 22.23 -3.41
N ASP A 362 13.22 21.01 -2.90
CA ASP A 362 11.93 20.50 -2.37
C ASP A 362 11.27 21.43 -1.32
N ALA A 363 12.07 22.09 -0.49
CA ALA A 363 11.59 23.02 0.54
C ALA A 363 11.23 24.41 0.00
N THR A 364 11.65 24.74 -1.23
CA THR A 364 11.50 26.09 -1.81
C THR A 364 10.02 26.47 -2.00
N ILE A 365 9.14 25.51 -2.36
CA ILE A 365 7.70 25.75 -2.46
C ILE A 365 7.11 26.25 -1.13
N ALA A 366 7.55 25.67 -0.01
CA ALA A 366 7.03 26.01 1.32
C ALA A 366 7.65 27.30 1.89
N THR A 367 8.87 27.65 1.47
CA THR A 367 9.66 28.73 2.08
C THR A 367 9.76 30.00 1.23
N ASN A 368 9.49 29.94 -0.08
CA ASN A 368 9.57 31.08 -0.98
C ASN A 368 8.22 31.32 -1.68
N ALA A 369 7.50 32.35 -1.21
CA ALA A 369 6.17 32.69 -1.71
C ALA A 369 6.15 33.08 -3.21
N SER A 370 7.20 33.74 -3.71
CA SER A 370 7.28 34.13 -5.12
C SER A 370 7.48 32.91 -6.02
N TYR A 371 8.36 31.99 -5.64
CA TYR A 371 8.55 30.72 -6.36
C TYR A 371 7.28 29.87 -6.34
N ASN A 372 6.62 29.81 -5.17
CA ASN A 372 5.35 29.09 -5.04
C ASN A 372 4.27 29.67 -5.98
N ALA A 373 4.13 31.00 -6.02
CA ALA A 373 3.18 31.66 -6.91
C ALA A 373 3.49 31.38 -8.40
N SER A 374 4.76 31.39 -8.81
CA SER A 374 5.13 31.05 -10.19
C SER A 374 4.90 29.56 -10.51
N ALA A 375 5.23 28.65 -9.57
CA ALA A 375 4.99 27.21 -9.73
C ALA A 375 3.48 26.90 -9.84
N TRP A 376 2.65 27.60 -9.05
CA TRP A 376 1.20 27.48 -9.15
C TRP A 376 0.68 28.01 -10.49
N GLN A 377 1.18 29.17 -10.94
CA GLN A 377 0.79 29.74 -12.23
C GLN A 377 1.18 28.82 -13.39
N GLU A 378 2.37 28.21 -13.34
CA GLU A 378 2.81 27.22 -14.32
C GLU A 378 1.85 26.02 -14.34
N TYR A 379 1.52 25.47 -13.17
CA TYR A 379 0.63 24.33 -13.05
C TYR A 379 -0.77 24.59 -13.64
N ILE A 380 -1.41 25.71 -13.30
CA ILE A 380 -2.75 26.00 -13.81
C ILE A 380 -2.77 26.35 -15.31
N THR A 381 -1.63 26.72 -15.88
CA THR A 381 -1.53 27.09 -17.31
C THR A 381 -1.17 25.89 -18.17
N ASN A 382 -0.21 25.08 -17.71
CA ASN A 382 0.44 24.06 -18.51
C ASN A 382 0.27 22.63 -17.96
N HIS A 383 -0.24 22.48 -16.73
CA HIS A 383 -0.24 21.21 -16.00
C HIS A 383 1.16 20.63 -15.78
N THR A 384 2.16 21.51 -15.69
CA THR A 384 3.57 21.19 -15.43
C THR A 384 4.06 21.83 -14.12
N GLY A 385 5.32 21.60 -13.79
CA GLY A 385 5.98 22.22 -12.66
C GLY A 385 5.84 21.43 -11.36
N PRO A 386 6.35 21.99 -10.24
CA PRO A 386 6.50 21.26 -8.97
C PRO A 386 5.20 20.78 -8.32
N TYR A 387 4.03 21.30 -8.74
CA TYR A 387 2.73 20.81 -8.26
C TYR A 387 2.35 19.42 -8.81
N THR A 388 3.02 18.97 -9.87
CA THR A 388 2.86 17.61 -10.43
C THR A 388 3.60 16.54 -9.62
N GLN A 389 4.44 16.93 -8.65
CA GLN A 389 5.25 16.01 -7.86
C GLN A 389 4.43 15.40 -6.70
N GLY A 390 4.27 14.08 -6.73
CA GLY A 390 3.96 13.23 -5.57
C GLY A 390 5.17 13.03 -4.65
N THR A 391 5.39 11.81 -4.14
CA THR A 391 6.55 11.50 -3.25
C THR A 391 7.86 11.52 -4.05
N SER A 392 9.02 11.36 -3.39
CA SER A 392 10.34 11.25 -4.03
C SER A 392 10.29 10.38 -5.30
N PRO A 393 10.94 10.76 -6.41
CA PRO A 393 11.05 9.94 -7.62
C PRO A 393 12.14 8.86 -7.51
N ASP A 394 12.59 8.52 -6.31
CA ASP A 394 13.61 7.51 -6.05
C ASP A 394 13.43 6.79 -4.71
N ALA A 395 13.98 5.58 -4.66
CA ALA A 395 14.31 4.86 -3.43
C ALA A 395 15.44 3.87 -3.71
N ALA A 396 16.17 3.50 -2.66
CA ALA A 396 17.13 2.40 -2.71
C ALA A 396 16.58 1.17 -1.98
N PHE A 397 16.60 0.03 -2.64
CA PHE A 397 16.16 -1.26 -2.10
C PHE A 397 17.40 -2.13 -1.85
N ILE A 398 17.75 -2.35 -0.59
CA ILE A 398 19.07 -2.88 -0.22
C ILE A 398 18.96 -4.33 0.28
N PRO A 399 19.74 -5.28 -0.28
CA PRO A 399 19.82 -6.65 0.23
C PRO A 399 20.64 -6.69 1.53
N LEU A 400 20.40 -7.70 2.37
CA LEU A 400 21.01 -7.76 3.71
C LEU A 400 22.54 -7.79 3.67
N SER A 401 23.13 -8.47 2.69
CA SER A 401 24.58 -8.57 2.51
C SER A 401 25.26 -7.23 2.20
N GLN A 402 24.53 -6.31 1.55
CA GLN A 402 25.01 -4.95 1.31
C GLN A 402 24.76 -4.05 2.52
N LEU A 403 23.64 -4.26 3.22
CA LEU A 403 23.27 -3.50 4.41
C LEU A 403 24.29 -3.67 5.53
N THR A 404 24.83 -4.88 5.72
CA THR A 404 25.77 -5.19 6.81
C THR A 404 26.65 -6.40 6.52
N SER A 405 27.90 -6.33 7.00
CA SER A 405 28.84 -7.46 6.97
C SER A 405 28.48 -8.59 7.95
N GLN A 406 27.52 -8.36 8.85
CA GLN A 406 27.01 -9.34 9.82
C GLN A 406 25.77 -10.10 9.29
N SER A 407 25.50 -10.05 7.98
CA SER A 407 24.31 -10.65 7.36
C SER A 407 24.11 -12.13 7.72
N GLN A 408 25.16 -12.95 7.64
CA GLN A 408 25.09 -14.37 8.00
C GLN A 408 24.78 -14.58 9.48
N GLU A 409 25.36 -13.77 10.37
CA GLU A 409 25.09 -13.85 11.81
C GLU A 409 23.62 -13.51 12.11
N ILE A 410 23.08 -12.46 11.47
CA ILE A 410 21.66 -12.10 11.61
C ILE A 410 20.76 -13.26 11.15
N ILE A 411 21.09 -13.92 10.03
CA ILE A 411 20.34 -15.08 9.52
C ILE A 411 20.42 -16.25 10.52
N ASP A 412 21.61 -16.56 11.03
CA ASP A 412 21.82 -17.68 11.96
C ASP A 412 21.08 -17.44 13.28
N GLN A 413 21.17 -16.22 13.82
CA GLN A 413 20.40 -15.79 14.99
C GLN A 413 18.89 -15.91 14.72
N ALA A 414 18.44 -15.41 13.57
CA ALA A 414 17.04 -15.48 13.18
C ALA A 414 16.55 -16.92 13.07
N ARG A 415 17.34 -17.87 12.52
CA ARG A 415 17.00 -19.31 12.45
C ARG A 415 16.96 -19.97 13.83
N ALA A 416 17.84 -19.57 14.74
CA ALA A 416 17.92 -20.11 16.10
C ALA A 416 16.80 -19.61 17.04
N GLN A 417 16.10 -18.53 16.69
CA GLN A 417 15.00 -18.00 17.50
C GLN A 417 13.86 -19.00 17.71
N ASN A 418 13.32 -19.04 18.93
CA ASN A 418 12.06 -19.70 19.22
C ASN A 418 10.89 -18.79 18.84
N VAL A 419 10.20 -19.13 17.75
CA VAL A 419 9.10 -18.33 17.20
C VAL A 419 7.93 -18.16 18.17
N SER A 420 7.80 -19.05 19.16
CA SER A 420 6.74 -18.99 20.18
C SER A 420 6.88 -17.81 21.14
N ASP A 421 8.07 -17.21 21.20
CA ASP A 421 8.36 -16.11 22.13
C ASP A 421 7.76 -14.79 21.65
N TYR A 422 7.44 -14.66 20.35
CA TYR A 422 6.98 -13.40 19.75
C TYR A 422 5.77 -13.51 18.82
N LEU A 423 5.42 -14.71 18.34
CA LEU A 423 4.22 -14.87 17.51
C LEU A 423 2.93 -14.68 18.32
N PRO A 424 1.87 -14.11 17.72
CA PRO A 424 0.55 -14.08 18.32
C PRO A 424 0.06 -15.50 18.68
N SER A 425 -0.70 -15.62 19.78
CA SER A 425 -1.16 -16.92 20.30
C SER A 425 -2.01 -17.74 19.32
N ILE A 426 -2.63 -17.10 18.31
CA ILE A 426 -3.38 -17.79 17.26
C ILE A 426 -2.51 -18.79 16.47
N TYR A 427 -1.22 -18.48 16.28
CA TYR A 427 -0.28 -19.38 15.60
C TYR A 427 0.04 -20.58 16.49
N LEU A 428 0.23 -20.35 17.79
CA LEU A 428 0.58 -21.41 18.75
C LEU A 428 -0.57 -22.41 18.96
N ASN A 429 -1.80 -21.92 18.83
CA ASN A 429 -3.02 -22.72 18.96
C ASN A 429 -3.48 -23.36 17.64
N ASN A 430 -2.81 -23.07 16.51
CA ASN A 430 -3.19 -23.58 15.20
C ASN A 430 -1.98 -24.14 14.42
N PRO A 431 -1.83 -25.47 14.32
CA PRO A 431 -0.70 -26.10 13.64
C PRO A 431 -0.53 -25.70 12.17
N ALA A 432 -1.61 -25.43 11.45
CA ALA A 432 -1.54 -25.03 10.04
C ALA A 432 -1.00 -23.61 9.88
N LEU A 433 -1.46 -22.66 10.71
CA LEU A 433 -0.91 -21.30 10.74
C LEU A 433 0.55 -21.29 11.15
N LEU A 434 0.94 -22.04 12.18
CA LEU A 434 2.34 -22.15 12.59
C LEU A 434 3.21 -22.72 11.46
N LYS A 435 2.75 -23.81 10.82
CA LYS A 435 3.45 -24.40 9.68
C LYS A 435 3.57 -23.43 8.50
N GLY A 436 2.53 -22.66 8.23
CA GLY A 436 2.52 -21.60 7.23
C GLY A 436 3.52 -20.50 7.52
N TYR A 437 3.51 -19.98 8.75
CA TYR A 437 4.48 -18.99 9.18
C TYR A 437 5.92 -19.50 9.05
N LEU A 438 6.20 -20.74 9.47
CA LEU A 438 7.55 -21.32 9.35
C LEU A 438 7.99 -21.42 7.89
N ALA A 439 7.09 -21.83 6.98
CA ALA A 439 7.38 -21.85 5.54
C ALA A 439 7.67 -20.44 4.99
N GLN A 440 6.90 -19.43 5.40
CA GLN A 440 7.18 -18.04 5.01
C GLN A 440 8.51 -17.54 5.58
N ARG A 441 8.80 -17.83 6.86
CA ARG A 441 10.05 -17.47 7.51
C ARG A 441 11.25 -18.09 6.81
N ASP A 442 11.18 -19.35 6.42
CA ASP A 442 12.27 -20.00 5.68
C ASP A 442 12.54 -19.28 4.36
N ILE A 443 11.49 -18.95 3.58
CA ILE A 443 11.62 -18.18 2.33
C ILE A 443 12.22 -16.79 2.59
N ILE A 444 11.75 -16.07 3.61
CA ILE A 444 12.26 -14.73 3.95
C ILE A 444 13.75 -14.82 4.35
N LEU A 445 14.14 -15.81 5.14
CA LEU A 445 15.54 -16.01 5.54
C LEU A 445 16.42 -16.47 4.38
N ASP A 446 15.86 -17.15 3.38
CA ASP A 446 16.56 -17.46 2.13
C ASP A 446 16.75 -16.18 1.31
N HIS A 447 15.74 -15.29 1.21
CA HIS A 447 15.89 -13.96 0.60
C HIS A 447 16.96 -13.12 1.31
N PHE A 448 17.09 -13.22 2.63
CA PHE A 448 18.15 -12.51 3.37
C PHE A 448 19.55 -12.95 2.98
N SER A 449 19.71 -14.18 2.46
CA SER A 449 20.98 -14.70 1.96
C SER A 449 21.26 -14.33 0.49
N GLN A 450 20.30 -13.73 -0.18
CA GLN A 450 20.33 -13.42 -1.60
C GLN A 450 20.65 -11.93 -1.85
N THR A 451 21.09 -11.64 -3.08
CA THR A 451 21.38 -10.27 -3.53
C THR A 451 20.27 -9.70 -4.42
N ASP A 452 19.34 -10.53 -4.89
CA ASP A 452 18.21 -10.16 -5.74
C ASP A 452 16.89 -9.94 -4.96
N ALA A 453 16.97 -9.86 -3.62
CA ALA A 453 15.84 -9.57 -2.74
C ALA A 453 16.22 -8.54 -1.67
N ALA A 454 15.44 -7.45 -1.58
CA ALA A 454 15.69 -6.39 -0.62
C ALA A 454 15.10 -6.69 0.75
N VAL A 455 15.78 -6.23 1.80
CA VAL A 455 15.31 -6.33 3.19
C VAL A 455 14.92 -4.97 3.77
N ILE A 456 15.40 -3.89 3.16
CA ILE A 456 15.12 -2.52 3.57
C ILE A 456 14.93 -1.63 2.35
N GLU A 457 13.95 -0.73 2.44
CA GLU A 457 13.78 0.42 1.56
C GLU A 457 14.36 1.67 2.24
N ILE A 458 15.08 2.48 1.45
CA ILE A 458 15.63 3.78 1.85
C ILE A 458 15.22 4.82 0.80
N PRO A 459 14.16 5.62 1.02
CA PRO A 459 13.89 6.79 0.21
C PRO A 459 15.07 7.77 0.30
N ILE A 460 15.65 8.17 -0.82
CA ILE A 460 16.87 8.98 -0.84
C ILE A 460 16.50 10.47 -0.84
N GLY A 461 15.69 10.95 -1.78
CA GLY A 461 15.24 12.34 -1.79
C GLY A 461 16.36 13.37 -2.03
N THR A 462 16.01 14.66 -2.08
CA THR A 462 17.00 15.74 -2.31
C THR A 462 17.98 15.97 -1.15
N THR A 463 17.55 15.71 0.08
CA THR A 463 18.35 15.93 1.28
C THR A 463 19.14 14.70 1.72
N GLY A 464 19.04 13.60 0.98
CA GLY A 464 19.57 12.30 1.37
C GLY A 464 18.62 11.54 2.30
N PRO A 465 18.97 10.29 2.63
CA PRO A 465 18.07 9.33 3.24
C PRO A 465 17.52 9.80 4.58
N GLY A 466 16.19 9.72 4.72
CA GLY A 466 15.42 10.18 5.88
C GLY A 466 14.55 9.11 6.54
N ALA A 467 14.46 7.92 5.94
CA ALA A 467 13.69 6.80 6.47
C ALA A 467 14.38 5.46 6.16
N CYS A 468 14.10 4.46 6.99
CA CYS A 468 14.41 3.05 6.75
C CYS A 468 13.11 2.26 6.95
N ALA A 469 12.61 1.59 5.91
CA ALA A 469 11.42 0.73 5.99
C ALA A 469 11.81 -0.74 5.81
N VAL A 470 11.34 -1.62 6.71
CA VAL A 470 11.58 -3.06 6.63
C VAL A 470 10.62 -3.68 5.63
N GLU A 471 11.19 -4.24 4.56
CA GLU A 471 10.44 -4.80 3.44
C GLU A 471 10.06 -6.27 3.64
N LYS A 472 10.70 -6.94 4.61
CA LYS A 472 10.56 -8.38 4.86
C LYS A 472 10.44 -8.69 6.35
N PRO A 473 9.43 -8.13 7.04
CA PRO A 473 9.29 -8.33 8.48
C PRO A 473 9.03 -9.80 8.80
N LEU A 474 9.64 -10.32 9.87
CA LEU A 474 9.31 -11.61 10.46
C LEU A 474 8.19 -11.50 11.49
N SER A 475 7.96 -10.31 12.05
CA SER A 475 6.78 -10.03 12.88
C SER A 475 5.47 -10.31 12.12
N ARG A 476 4.44 -10.76 12.83
CA ARG A 476 3.09 -10.97 12.27
C ARG A 476 2.02 -10.42 13.19
N GLY A 477 1.15 -9.59 12.64
CA GLY A 477 0.00 -9.05 13.32
C GLY A 477 -1.28 -9.88 13.16
N THR A 478 -2.38 -9.34 13.66
CA THR A 478 -3.73 -9.88 13.51
C THR A 478 -4.80 -8.79 13.39
N ILE A 479 -5.88 -9.08 12.65
CA ILE A 479 -7.11 -8.29 12.60
C ILE A 479 -8.26 -9.15 13.16
N THR A 480 -8.90 -8.71 14.25
CA THR A 480 -10.05 -9.42 14.84
C THR A 480 -11.19 -8.46 15.15
N LEU A 481 -12.43 -8.97 15.23
CA LEU A 481 -13.55 -8.16 15.73
C LEU A 481 -13.31 -7.66 17.16
N SER A 482 -13.86 -6.49 17.44
CA SER A 482 -13.95 -5.99 18.82
C SER A 482 -15.04 -6.77 19.58
N PRO A 483 -14.74 -7.39 20.74
CA PRO A 483 -15.73 -8.11 21.53
C PRO A 483 -16.91 -7.27 22.01
N SER A 484 -16.71 -5.96 22.18
CA SER A 484 -17.72 -5.05 22.73
C SER A 484 -18.68 -4.48 21.69
N SER A 485 -18.28 -4.45 20.41
CA SER A 485 -19.10 -3.98 19.31
C SER A 485 -18.53 -4.48 17.97
N PRO A 486 -19.06 -5.57 17.40
CA PRO A 486 -18.50 -6.18 16.19
C PRO A 486 -18.57 -5.25 14.96
N LEU A 487 -19.56 -4.36 14.90
CA LEU A 487 -19.69 -3.39 13.80
C LEU A 487 -18.71 -2.21 13.90
N SER A 488 -18.13 -1.96 15.08
CA SER A 488 -17.13 -0.91 15.27
C SER A 488 -15.79 -1.25 14.61
N GLN A 489 -14.76 -0.41 14.77
CA GLN A 489 -13.44 -0.72 14.22
C GLN A 489 -12.94 -2.10 14.71
N PRO A 490 -12.21 -2.86 13.87
CA PRO A 490 -11.61 -4.10 14.34
C PRO A 490 -10.44 -3.79 15.27
N ILE A 491 -10.04 -4.78 16.07
CA ILE A 491 -8.76 -4.76 16.78
C ILE A 491 -7.67 -4.99 15.74
N ILE A 492 -6.86 -3.96 15.49
CA ILE A 492 -5.76 -3.96 14.52
C ILE A 492 -4.46 -4.08 15.32
N ASN A 493 -3.89 -5.28 15.39
CA ASN A 493 -2.67 -5.51 16.15
C ASN A 493 -1.51 -5.77 15.21
N TYR A 494 -0.53 -4.85 15.16
CA TYR A 494 0.61 -4.95 14.26
C TYR A 494 1.70 -5.93 14.73
N HIS A 495 1.90 -6.10 16.05
CA HIS A 495 3.06 -6.82 16.60
C HIS A 495 4.41 -6.34 16.03
N THR A 496 4.53 -5.07 15.67
CA THR A 496 5.74 -4.48 15.07
C THR A 496 6.98 -4.76 15.90
N ILE A 497 8.08 -5.15 15.25
CA ILE A 497 9.37 -5.48 15.86
C ILE A 497 9.28 -6.50 17.02
N SER A 498 8.25 -7.35 17.03
CA SER A 498 8.14 -8.46 17.98
C SER A 498 9.20 -9.53 17.71
N SER A 499 9.53 -9.78 16.43
CA SER A 499 10.73 -10.52 16.08
C SER A 499 11.97 -9.64 16.31
N PRO A 500 12.97 -10.09 17.10
CA PRO A 500 14.21 -9.34 17.30
C PRO A 500 15.01 -9.08 16.01
N THR A 501 14.81 -9.90 14.97
CA THR A 501 15.47 -9.72 13.68
C THR A 501 15.05 -8.42 13.00
N ASP A 502 13.79 -8.02 13.15
CA ASP A 502 13.25 -6.82 12.50
C ASP A 502 13.93 -5.54 13.03
N SER A 503 14.18 -5.47 14.34
CA SER A 503 14.91 -4.33 14.94
C SER A 503 16.40 -4.35 14.59
N LEU A 504 17.01 -5.53 14.45
CA LEU A 504 18.41 -5.66 13.99
C LEU A 504 18.57 -5.12 12.56
N ILE A 505 17.64 -5.43 11.66
CA ILE A 505 17.64 -4.90 10.28
C ILE A 505 17.48 -3.37 10.30
N LEU A 506 16.51 -2.84 11.06
CA LEU A 506 16.29 -1.39 11.20
C LEU A 506 17.54 -0.65 11.68
N THR A 507 18.17 -1.13 12.76
CA THR A 507 19.38 -0.50 13.30
C THR A 507 20.60 -0.65 12.39
N SER A 508 20.70 -1.76 11.64
CA SER A 508 21.73 -1.94 10.60
C SER A 508 21.58 -0.90 9.48
N CYS A 509 20.35 -0.56 9.09
CA CYS A 509 20.10 0.52 8.12
C CYS A 509 20.60 1.88 8.62
N ILE A 510 20.48 2.18 9.91
CA ILE A 510 21.00 3.43 10.47
C ILE A 510 22.53 3.49 10.38
N HIS A 511 23.22 2.38 10.66
CA HIS A 511 24.67 2.30 10.45
C HIS A 511 25.07 2.45 8.97
N TYR A 512 24.31 1.82 8.08
CA TYR A 512 24.51 1.94 6.64
C TYR A 512 24.37 3.40 6.17
N ILE A 513 23.32 4.09 6.60
CA ILE A 513 23.10 5.51 6.28
C ILE A 513 24.18 6.42 6.86
N ARG A 514 24.66 6.17 8.08
CA ARG A 514 25.80 6.93 8.65
C ARG A 514 27.04 6.80 7.78
N THR A 515 27.27 5.62 7.22
CA THR A 515 28.39 5.38 6.30
C THR A 515 28.14 6.07 4.96
N TYR A 516 26.92 6.03 4.43
CA TYR A 516 26.51 6.78 3.23
C TYR A 516 26.84 8.28 3.36
N TYR A 517 26.41 8.94 4.44
CA TYR A 517 26.69 10.37 4.67
C TYR A 517 28.18 10.71 4.90
N SER A 518 29.04 9.70 5.09
CA SER A 518 30.49 9.89 5.14
C SER A 518 31.16 9.88 3.75
N SER A 519 30.41 9.65 2.66
CA SER A 519 30.91 9.74 1.28
C SER A 519 31.50 11.14 1.01
N PRO A 520 32.67 11.23 0.34
CA PRO A 520 33.27 12.50 -0.07
C PRO A 520 32.33 13.38 -0.90
N LEU A 521 31.47 12.80 -1.74
CA LEU A 521 30.53 13.55 -2.58
C LEU A 521 29.48 14.29 -1.74
N LEU A 522 29.09 13.74 -0.59
CA LEU A 522 28.11 14.37 0.29
C LEU A 522 28.73 15.41 1.22
N SER A 523 30.05 15.51 1.30
CA SER A 523 30.73 16.52 2.13
C SER A 523 30.35 17.97 1.75
N ALA A 524 29.99 18.21 0.47
CA ALA A 524 29.49 19.49 -0.01
C ALA A 524 28.22 19.95 0.73
N TYR A 525 27.42 19.00 1.23
CA TYR A 525 26.20 19.26 1.98
C TYR A 525 26.41 19.46 3.48
N SER A 526 27.65 19.33 3.98
CA SER A 526 27.97 19.41 5.42
C SER A 526 27.00 18.61 6.30
N PRO A 527 26.76 17.31 6.00
CA PRO A 527 25.75 16.52 6.69
C PRO A 527 26.08 16.39 8.18
N SER A 528 25.08 16.62 9.02
CA SER A 528 25.20 16.51 10.48
C SER A 528 24.02 15.75 11.04
N GLU A 529 24.29 14.60 11.66
CA GLU A 529 23.25 13.75 12.24
C GLU A 529 22.56 14.47 13.42
N ASN A 530 21.24 14.64 13.30
CA ASN A 530 20.39 15.18 14.37
C ASN A 530 19.71 14.07 15.17
N PHE A 531 19.18 13.05 14.49
CA PHE A 531 18.48 11.92 15.11
C PHE A 531 18.74 10.62 14.30
N PRO A 532 18.98 9.44 14.94
CA PRO A 532 18.94 9.14 16.38
C PRO A 532 20.07 9.77 17.20
N GLY A 533 21.06 10.35 16.53
CA GLY A 533 22.10 11.16 17.11
C GLY A 533 23.42 10.39 17.22
N PRO A 534 24.57 11.07 17.04
CA PRO A 534 25.87 10.42 16.89
C PRO A 534 26.37 9.74 18.18
N ALA A 535 25.70 9.91 19.32
CA ALA A 535 26.06 9.25 20.57
C ALA A 535 25.55 7.80 20.66
N ALA A 536 24.44 7.46 20.00
CA ALA A 536 23.90 6.10 20.00
C ALA A 536 24.65 5.25 18.96
N GLN A 537 25.49 4.32 19.42
CA GLN A 537 26.43 3.58 18.56
C GLN A 537 26.14 2.08 18.50
N THR A 538 25.52 1.51 19.52
CA THR A 538 25.15 0.09 19.56
C THR A 538 23.71 -0.13 19.12
N HIS A 539 23.37 -1.37 18.76
CA HIS A 539 21.99 -1.79 18.48
C HIS A 539 21.01 -1.31 19.58
N ASP A 540 21.33 -1.61 20.84
CA ASP A 540 20.48 -1.28 21.98
C ASP A 540 20.33 0.23 22.19
N GLU A 541 21.40 1.00 22.06
CA GLU A 541 21.36 2.46 22.19
C GLU A 541 20.52 3.12 21.09
N ILE A 542 20.71 2.67 19.85
CA ILE A 542 19.94 3.18 18.70
C ILE A 542 18.47 2.80 18.89
N LEU A 543 18.16 1.53 19.15
CA LEU A 543 16.79 1.07 19.35
C LEU A 543 16.10 1.80 20.52
N ALA A 544 16.80 2.00 21.64
CA ALA A 544 16.29 2.77 22.77
C ALA A 544 15.99 4.23 22.40
N ALA A 545 16.85 4.88 21.60
CA ALA A 545 16.63 6.23 21.11
C ALA A 545 15.40 6.30 20.19
N LEU A 546 15.26 5.35 19.26
CA LEU A 546 14.12 5.23 18.35
C LEU A 546 12.80 5.05 19.09
N ILE A 547 12.74 4.10 20.05
CA ILE A 547 11.56 3.82 20.85
C ILE A 547 11.19 5.03 21.72
N SER A 548 12.18 5.61 22.42
CA SER A 548 11.94 6.75 23.32
C SER A 548 11.46 7.99 22.60
N ALA A 549 11.93 8.23 21.37
CA ALA A 549 11.48 9.32 20.52
C ALA A 549 10.18 9.02 19.75
N ARG A 550 9.64 7.80 19.86
CA ARG A 550 8.51 7.30 19.03
C ARG A 550 8.77 7.45 17.53
N ALA A 551 10.01 7.19 17.12
CA ALA A 551 10.45 7.34 15.74
C ALA A 551 10.24 6.07 14.90
N ILE A 552 9.69 5.00 15.48
CA ILE A 552 9.27 3.78 14.77
C ILE A 552 7.77 3.83 14.61
N ALA A 553 7.31 3.77 13.35
CA ALA A 553 5.91 3.57 13.01
C ALA A 553 5.69 2.12 12.57
N PRO A 554 4.56 1.51 12.93
CA PRO A 554 4.26 0.12 12.58
C PRO A 554 3.92 -0.09 11.10
N SER A 555 3.74 1.01 10.36
CA SER A 555 3.16 1.02 9.03
C SER A 555 3.79 2.11 8.18
N PHE A 556 4.08 1.76 6.94
CA PHE A 556 4.34 2.71 5.85
C PHE A 556 3.13 2.80 4.91
N ALA A 557 1.94 2.54 5.46
CA ALA A 557 0.65 2.45 4.80
C ALA A 557 0.54 1.30 3.77
N HIS A 558 1.18 0.15 4.06
CA HIS A 558 1.15 -1.05 3.24
C HIS A 558 0.48 -2.27 3.94
N PRO A 559 -0.71 -2.11 4.56
CA PRO A 559 -1.37 -3.22 5.23
C PRO A 559 -1.73 -4.34 4.23
N SER A 560 -1.36 -5.58 4.54
CA SER A 560 -1.51 -6.74 3.66
C SER A 560 -1.63 -8.07 4.41
N GLY A 561 -1.87 -9.17 3.66
CA GLY A 561 -1.70 -10.55 4.11
C GLY A 561 -2.78 -11.16 5.00
N THR A 562 -3.83 -10.41 5.32
CA THR A 562 -4.89 -10.83 6.26
C THR A 562 -5.86 -11.89 5.75
N CYS A 563 -5.79 -12.22 4.48
CA CYS A 563 -6.50 -13.32 3.83
C CYS A 563 -5.55 -14.00 2.84
N ALA A 564 -4.37 -14.37 3.34
CA ALA A 564 -3.26 -14.86 2.53
C ALA A 564 -3.62 -15.99 1.55
N LEU A 565 -3.13 -15.83 0.33
CA LEU A 565 -3.07 -16.85 -0.70
C LEU A 565 -2.10 -17.96 -0.32
N GLY A 566 -2.51 -19.22 -0.44
CA GLY A 566 -1.61 -20.34 -0.19
C GLY A 566 -2.34 -21.64 0.09
N LYS A 567 -1.60 -22.72 0.27
CA LYS A 567 -2.20 -24.02 0.58
C LYS A 567 -2.92 -23.99 1.93
N ARG A 568 -4.10 -24.62 2.00
CA ARG A 568 -4.89 -24.69 3.24
C ARG A 568 -4.12 -25.32 4.41
N GLU A 569 -3.32 -26.36 4.14
CA GLU A 569 -2.48 -27.02 5.15
C GLU A 569 -1.30 -26.17 5.64
N LEU A 570 -1.03 -25.04 4.99
CA LEU A 570 -0.09 -24.00 5.39
C LEU A 570 -0.83 -22.77 5.94
N GLY A 571 -2.11 -22.90 6.32
CA GLY A 571 -2.87 -21.78 6.88
C GLY A 571 -3.28 -20.72 5.85
N GLY A 572 -3.31 -21.06 4.56
CA GLY A 572 -3.89 -20.18 3.53
C GLY A 572 -5.37 -19.89 3.78
N CYS A 573 -5.78 -18.65 3.53
CA CYS A 573 -7.17 -18.20 3.59
C CYS A 573 -7.88 -18.40 2.24
N VAL A 574 -7.18 -18.11 1.14
CA VAL A 574 -7.68 -18.31 -0.22
C VAL A 574 -6.81 -19.26 -1.03
N ASP A 575 -7.44 -20.00 -1.94
CA ASP A 575 -6.74 -20.89 -2.87
C ASP A 575 -6.12 -20.15 -4.07
N ARG A 576 -5.49 -20.90 -4.99
CA ARG A 576 -4.85 -20.36 -6.20
C ARG A 576 -5.79 -19.57 -7.12
N ASP A 577 -7.10 -19.77 -7.00
CA ASP A 577 -8.12 -19.06 -7.75
C ASP A 577 -8.73 -17.91 -6.91
N LEU A 578 -8.17 -17.61 -5.74
CA LEU A 578 -8.64 -16.59 -4.80
C LEU A 578 -9.97 -16.92 -4.11
N LEU A 579 -10.42 -18.17 -4.14
CA LEU A 579 -11.63 -18.58 -3.41
C LEU A 579 -11.31 -18.79 -1.93
N VAL A 580 -12.18 -18.27 -1.06
CA VAL A 580 -12.04 -18.48 0.39
C VAL A 580 -12.28 -19.94 0.73
N TYR A 581 -11.33 -20.58 1.41
CA TYR A 581 -11.44 -21.99 1.77
C TYR A 581 -12.67 -22.26 2.63
N GLY A 582 -13.44 -23.28 2.25
CA GLY A 582 -14.64 -23.70 2.97
C GLY A 582 -15.91 -22.92 2.58
N LEU A 583 -15.80 -21.89 1.74
CA LEU A 583 -16.93 -21.17 1.16
C LEU A 583 -17.11 -21.54 -0.32
N ARG A 584 -18.31 -21.28 -0.84
CA ARG A 584 -18.57 -21.24 -2.28
C ARG A 584 -18.93 -19.81 -2.68
N ASN A 585 -18.47 -19.40 -3.85
CA ASN A 585 -18.82 -18.12 -4.47
C ASN A 585 -18.38 -16.87 -3.67
N VAL A 586 -17.33 -16.99 -2.86
CA VAL A 586 -16.65 -15.85 -2.21
C VAL A 586 -15.21 -15.81 -2.64
N ARG A 587 -14.77 -14.68 -3.20
CA ARG A 587 -13.36 -14.42 -3.52
C ARG A 587 -12.84 -13.19 -2.82
N VAL A 588 -11.53 -13.12 -2.68
CA VAL A 588 -10.82 -11.93 -2.19
C VAL A 588 -9.82 -11.47 -3.24
N VAL A 589 -9.82 -10.19 -3.59
CA VAL A 589 -9.05 -9.66 -4.73
C VAL A 589 -8.23 -8.41 -4.37
N ASP A 590 -7.97 -8.18 -3.09
CA ASP A 590 -7.23 -7.02 -2.59
C ASP A 590 -5.91 -7.40 -1.89
N ALA A 591 -5.21 -6.42 -1.31
CA ALA A 591 -3.92 -6.61 -0.65
C ALA A 591 -3.90 -7.64 0.49
N SER A 592 -5.06 -8.03 1.04
CA SER A 592 -5.14 -9.11 2.02
C SER A 592 -4.63 -10.46 1.48
N VAL A 593 -4.63 -10.69 0.16
CA VAL A 593 -4.22 -11.98 -0.41
C VAL A 593 -2.71 -12.17 -0.47
N MET A 594 -1.90 -11.12 -0.29
CA MET A 594 -0.45 -11.22 -0.41
C MET A 594 0.13 -12.08 0.73
N PRO A 595 0.69 -13.28 0.47
CA PRO A 595 1.12 -14.15 1.56
C PRO A 595 2.37 -13.64 2.27
N ILE A 596 3.31 -13.09 1.52
CA ILE A 596 4.47 -12.36 2.01
C ILE A 596 4.41 -10.98 1.36
N ILE A 597 4.55 -9.91 2.16
CA ILE A 597 4.58 -8.56 1.63
C ILE A 597 5.80 -8.38 0.68
N PRO A 598 5.61 -7.91 -0.57
CA PRO A 598 6.71 -7.72 -1.51
C PRO A 598 7.50 -6.44 -1.17
N ALA A 599 8.79 -6.40 -1.48
CA ALA A 599 9.65 -5.24 -1.24
C ALA A 599 9.36 -4.12 -2.25
N THR A 600 8.22 -3.45 -2.08
CA THR A 600 7.69 -2.42 -2.99
C THR A 600 6.46 -1.74 -2.38
N HIS A 601 6.07 -0.59 -2.92
CA HIS A 601 4.76 -0.04 -2.62
C HIS A 601 3.66 -0.86 -3.29
N LEU A 602 2.59 -1.14 -2.55
CA LEU A 602 1.67 -2.22 -2.96
C LEU A 602 0.76 -1.87 -4.14
N GLN A 603 0.69 -0.61 -4.60
CA GLN A 603 -0.37 -0.18 -5.51
C GLN A 603 -0.35 -0.91 -6.86
N LEU A 604 0.82 -1.05 -7.50
CA LEU A 604 0.91 -1.72 -8.79
C LEU A 604 0.68 -3.22 -8.63
N THR A 605 1.14 -3.79 -7.51
CA THR A 605 0.86 -5.18 -7.17
C THR A 605 -0.64 -5.43 -7.04
N VAL A 606 -1.39 -4.54 -6.37
CA VAL A 606 -2.85 -4.65 -6.26
C VAL A 606 -3.54 -4.56 -7.62
N TYR A 607 -3.08 -3.68 -8.52
CA TYR A 607 -3.60 -3.63 -9.90
C TYR A 607 -3.35 -4.95 -10.66
N ALA A 608 -2.13 -5.50 -10.58
CA ALA A 608 -1.79 -6.76 -11.24
C ALA A 608 -2.61 -7.93 -10.68
N VAL A 609 -2.75 -8.02 -9.35
CA VAL A 609 -3.61 -9.02 -8.69
C VAL A 609 -5.05 -8.89 -9.16
N ALA A 610 -5.59 -7.67 -9.23
CA ALA A 610 -6.98 -7.45 -9.62
C ALA A 610 -7.25 -7.75 -11.11
N GLU A 611 -6.33 -7.38 -12.00
CA GLU A 611 -6.41 -7.72 -13.42
C GLU A 611 -6.38 -9.24 -13.64
N LYS A 612 -5.50 -9.94 -12.91
CA LYS A 612 -5.42 -11.40 -12.93
C LYS A 612 -6.68 -12.05 -12.36
N ALA A 613 -7.15 -11.56 -11.22
CA ALA A 613 -8.36 -12.04 -10.58
C ALA A 613 -9.57 -11.96 -11.52
N ALA A 614 -9.71 -10.86 -12.26
CA ALA A 614 -10.77 -10.71 -13.23
C ALA A 614 -10.71 -11.77 -14.34
N ASP A 615 -9.53 -12.08 -14.87
CA ASP A 615 -9.36 -13.12 -15.88
C ASP A 615 -9.66 -14.53 -15.31
N ILE A 616 -9.26 -14.81 -14.07
CA ILE A 616 -9.61 -16.06 -13.36
C ILE A 616 -11.14 -16.20 -13.21
N ILE A 617 -11.82 -15.13 -12.80
CA ILE A 617 -13.29 -15.13 -12.61
C ILE A 617 -14.00 -15.35 -13.95
N LYS A 618 -13.56 -14.68 -15.02
CA LYS A 618 -14.11 -14.85 -16.37
C LYS A 618 -13.91 -16.27 -16.90
N GLY A 619 -12.68 -16.81 -16.81
CA GLY A 619 -12.36 -18.15 -17.30
C GLY A 619 -13.15 -19.27 -16.60
N ARG A 620 -13.58 -19.04 -15.35
CA ARG A 620 -14.48 -19.97 -14.64
C ARG A 620 -15.94 -19.82 -15.08
N ALA A 621 -16.38 -18.62 -15.46
CA ALA A 621 -17.76 -18.37 -15.85
C ALA A 621 -18.16 -19.00 -17.21
N GLU A 622 -17.17 -19.42 -18.00
CA GLU A 622 -17.31 -20.10 -19.29
C GLU A 622 -17.36 -21.63 -19.19
N ASN A 623 -16.99 -22.18 -18.02
CA ASN A 623 -17.12 -23.61 -17.68
C ASN A 623 -18.32 -23.84 -16.75
#